data_AF-A0A9D4RPE7-F1
#
_entry.id   AF-A0A9D4RPE7-F1
#
_cell.length_a   1.000
_cell.length_b   1.000
_cell.length_c   1.000
_cell.angle_alpha   90.00
_cell.angle_beta   90.00
_cell.angle_gamma   90.00
#
_symmetry.space_group_name_H-M   'P 1'
#
loop_
_entity.id
_entity.type
_entity.pdbx_description
1 polymer ?
#
loop_
_entity_poly.entity_id
_entity_poly.type
_entity_poly.pdbx_seq_one_letter_code
_entity_poly.pdbx_strand_id
1 'polypeptide(L)'
;MWISFENSVLRLIPILKPPRRMVTIATVSSTRSNHSTTKTFVNVQSSTFSNINSNSTKHKVLYTLAHINLKTSNSNSNHTKLRINCPRDHVIYTDEETWLKGLPRVNDSHNQRLLERLTEANISGTNAVFRSVGNLTCRQRMPRDLRLTPCDLPVTALASPFRCGNTWLRHLVQQATGYGTSSIYCDQELKTKGFPFECERSQQKKTLLVKTHQPEPSDLNEAGKVSMVQLKRRFAKAVYLIRNPYEFIVANHHRFHLDNVPEDQFLGQAGSRWRAKHPSLLKWWQAMNQFWLHDFSGPVFPVVYSNLLHKTETELRGLLEFLRVNVSKTDIRCAVINGEGNFHRQPRKWTQIRSILQLFDVPMQQNINSSFLELKRHLKEKYNIDWHME
;
A
#
# COMPACT_ATOMS: atom_id res chain seq x y z
N MET A 1 -47.60 -34.20 40.52
CA MET A 1 -46.83 -32.99 40.90
C MET A 1 -47.05 -31.99 39.78
N TRP A 2 -47.97 -31.06 40.05
CA TRP A 2 -48.42 -29.94 39.21
C TRP A 2 -47.33 -28.84 39.22
N ILE A 3 -47.19 -27.88 38.30
CA ILE A 3 -48.17 -26.91 37.76
C ILE A 3 -47.66 -26.37 36.41
N SER A 4 -48.57 -26.22 35.44
CA SER A 4 -48.49 -25.39 34.22
C SER A 4 -49.09 -24.00 34.46
N PHE A 5 -48.78 -23.00 33.62
CA PHE A 5 -49.70 -21.98 33.03
C PHE A 5 -48.84 -21.21 31.98
N GLU A 6 -49.06 -21.34 30.67
CA GLU A 6 -50.05 -20.73 29.76
C GLU A 6 -49.75 -19.29 29.28
N ASN A 7 -49.76 -19.20 27.94
CA ASN A 7 -50.27 -18.14 27.06
C ASN A 7 -49.82 -16.69 27.23
N SER A 8 -49.20 -16.16 26.16
CA SER A 8 -49.66 -14.93 25.50
C SER A 8 -49.10 -14.76 24.09
N VAL A 9 -50.04 -14.63 23.16
CA VAL A 9 -49.97 -14.24 21.75
C VAL A 9 -49.10 -12.99 21.52
N LEU A 10 -48.28 -12.95 20.47
CA LEU A 10 -47.89 -11.68 19.85
C LEU A 10 -47.69 -11.81 18.33
N ARG A 11 -48.37 -10.88 17.64
CA ARG A 11 -48.69 -10.78 16.22
C ARG A 11 -47.47 -10.69 15.30
N LEU A 12 -47.56 -11.35 14.15
CA LEU A 12 -46.80 -11.01 12.95
C LEU A 12 -47.36 -9.72 12.34
N ILE A 13 -46.53 -8.66 12.28
CA ILE A 13 -46.71 -7.51 11.38
C ILE A 13 -45.36 -7.27 10.70
N PRO A 14 -45.31 -7.12 9.36
CA PRO A 14 -44.07 -6.99 8.61
C PRO A 14 -43.54 -5.54 8.67
N ILE A 15 -42.26 -5.36 8.95
CA ILE A 15 -41.59 -4.07 8.70
C ILE A 15 -40.33 -4.32 7.88
N LEU A 16 -40.48 -4.09 6.58
CA LEU A 16 -39.42 -3.75 5.63
C LEU A 16 -38.58 -2.60 6.20
N LYS A 17 -37.26 -2.80 6.37
CA LYS A 17 -36.19 -1.77 6.21
C LYS A 17 -34.77 -2.39 6.37
N PRO A 18 -33.75 -1.85 5.69
CA PRO A 18 -32.48 -2.53 5.37
C PRO A 18 -31.51 -2.63 6.55
N PRO A 19 -30.46 -3.50 6.48
CA PRO A 19 -29.55 -3.69 7.61
C PRO A 19 -28.74 -2.43 7.87
N ARG A 20 -28.91 -1.85 9.06
CA ARG A 20 -28.02 -0.81 9.60
C ARG A 20 -26.68 -1.45 9.95
N ARG A 21 -25.59 -0.84 9.49
CA ARG A 21 -24.19 -1.19 9.77
C ARG A 21 -24.01 -1.53 11.26
N MET A 22 -23.71 -2.78 11.56
CA MET A 22 -23.20 -3.18 12.87
C MET A 22 -21.75 -2.72 12.99
N VAL A 23 -21.49 -1.79 13.91
CA VAL A 23 -20.14 -1.47 14.38
C VAL A 23 -19.86 -2.39 15.56
N THR A 24 -18.99 -3.38 15.36
CA THR A 24 -18.59 -4.30 16.43
C THR A 24 -17.66 -3.58 17.40
N ILE A 25 -18.10 -3.42 18.64
CA ILE A 25 -17.33 -2.88 19.76
C ILE A 25 -16.32 -3.93 20.22
N ALA A 26 -15.09 -3.52 20.49
CA ALA A 26 -14.04 -4.40 21.00
C ALA A 26 -14.48 -5.08 22.31
N THR A 27 -14.50 -6.41 22.33
CA THR A 27 -14.69 -7.20 23.54
C THR A 27 -13.35 -7.34 24.27
N VAL A 28 -13.28 -6.82 25.49
CA VAL A 28 -12.16 -7.05 26.41
C VAL A 28 -12.37 -8.41 27.08
N SER A 29 -11.58 -9.42 26.70
CA SER A 29 -11.55 -10.72 27.39
C SER A 29 -10.25 -10.84 28.17
N SER A 30 -10.35 -10.87 29.50
CA SER A 30 -9.26 -11.29 30.39
C SER A 30 -9.24 -12.82 30.45
N THR A 31 -8.15 -13.44 29.99
CA THR A 31 -7.91 -14.87 30.23
C THR A 31 -7.16 -15.01 31.55
N ARG A 32 -7.87 -15.34 32.63
CA ARG A 32 -7.25 -15.98 33.81
C ARG A 32 -7.26 -17.48 33.59
N SER A 33 -6.09 -18.10 33.68
CA SER A 33 -5.98 -19.52 34.00
C SER A 33 -6.53 -19.73 35.42
N ASN A 34 -7.31 -20.79 35.56
CA ASN A 34 -7.88 -21.38 36.78
C ASN A 34 -9.16 -20.74 37.34
N HIS A 35 -10.16 -21.61 37.47
CA HIS A 35 -11.52 -21.49 38.02
C HIS A 35 -11.87 -20.19 38.75
N SER A 36 -12.61 -19.31 38.06
CA SER A 36 -13.78 -18.54 38.54
C SER A 36 -14.03 -17.39 37.57
N THR A 37 -15.23 -17.33 36.98
CA THR A 37 -15.68 -16.20 36.17
C THR A 37 -16.02 -15.01 37.07
N THR A 38 -15.02 -14.27 37.51
CA THR A 38 -15.22 -12.91 38.05
C THR A 38 -15.32 -11.92 36.90
N LYS A 39 -16.52 -11.35 36.69
CA LYS A 39 -16.72 -10.14 35.89
C LYS A 39 -16.09 -8.97 36.64
N THR A 40 -14.86 -8.60 36.30
CA THR A 40 -14.23 -7.41 36.85
C THR A 40 -14.79 -6.18 36.15
N PHE A 41 -15.73 -5.49 36.79
CA PHE A 41 -16.06 -4.11 36.41
C PHE A 41 -14.86 -3.24 36.78
N VAL A 42 -14.19 -2.67 35.78
CA VAL A 42 -13.22 -1.61 36.02
C VAL A 42 -14.01 -0.40 36.50
N ASN A 43 -13.88 -0.10 37.79
CA ASN A 43 -14.46 1.09 38.40
C ASN A 43 -13.66 2.29 37.92
N VAL A 44 -14.13 2.95 36.85
CA VAL A 44 -13.61 4.24 36.41
C VAL A 44 -14.07 5.25 37.45
N GLN A 45 -13.14 5.86 38.19
CA GLN A 45 -13.47 6.89 39.17
C GLN A 45 -14.27 8.02 38.49
N SER A 46 -15.48 8.23 38.99
CA SER A 46 -16.53 9.06 38.42
C SER A 46 -16.43 10.54 38.83
N SER A 47 -15.24 11.14 38.83
CA SER A 47 -15.08 12.55 39.26
C SER A 47 -14.98 13.57 38.12
N THR A 48 -15.40 13.22 36.90
CA THR A 48 -15.56 14.22 35.81
C THR A 48 -16.82 14.05 34.97
N PHE A 49 -17.82 13.34 35.50
CA PHE A 49 -19.15 13.24 34.89
C PHE A 49 -20.23 13.59 35.91
N SER A 50 -20.41 14.88 36.13
CA SER A 50 -21.65 15.40 36.70
C SER A 50 -22.24 16.38 35.69
N ASN A 51 -23.43 16.02 35.21
CA ASN A 51 -24.40 16.81 34.44
C ASN A 51 -24.25 16.83 32.91
N ILE A 52 -24.59 15.70 32.27
CA ILE A 52 -25.31 15.73 30.99
C ILE A 52 -26.62 14.99 31.20
N ASN A 53 -27.65 15.75 31.58
CA ASN A 53 -29.02 15.26 31.67
C ASN A 53 -29.68 15.47 30.31
N SER A 54 -29.68 14.44 29.45
CA SER A 54 -30.38 14.48 28.16
C SER A 54 -31.51 13.45 28.17
N ASN A 55 -32.76 13.93 28.21
CA ASN A 55 -34.00 13.15 28.20
C ASN A 55 -34.34 12.52 26.82
N SER A 56 -33.34 12.14 26.04
CA SER A 56 -33.53 11.52 24.72
C SER A 56 -33.07 10.07 24.73
N THR A 57 -34.03 9.14 24.67
CA THR A 57 -33.81 7.69 24.56
C THR A 57 -33.15 7.24 23.26
N LYS A 58 -32.70 8.16 22.38
CA LYS A 58 -32.13 7.82 21.07
C LYS A 58 -30.60 7.79 20.99
N HIS A 59 -29.85 8.27 21.98
CA HIS A 59 -28.39 8.42 21.85
C HIS A 59 -27.66 7.91 23.10
N LYS A 60 -27.50 6.58 23.20
CA LYS A 60 -26.54 5.94 24.12
C LYS A 60 -25.56 5.11 23.31
N VAL A 61 -24.56 5.77 22.73
CA VAL A 61 -23.34 5.12 22.25
C VAL A 61 -22.17 5.90 22.85
N LEU A 62 -21.66 5.42 23.99
CA LEU A 62 -20.43 5.92 24.58
C LEU A 62 -19.26 5.42 23.72
N TYR A 63 -18.45 6.34 23.19
CA TYR A 63 -17.24 6.03 22.45
C TYR A 63 -16.02 6.14 23.37
N THR A 64 -15.27 5.04 23.50
CA THR A 64 -13.99 5.04 24.21
C THR A 64 -12.86 5.28 23.20
N LEU A 65 -12.24 6.45 23.28
CA LEU A 65 -10.91 6.71 22.72
C LEU A 65 -9.90 5.81 23.46
N ALA A 66 -9.28 4.87 22.75
CA ALA A 66 -8.16 4.12 23.29
C ALA A 66 -6.86 4.95 23.21
N HIS A 67 -6.78 6.03 24.01
CA HIS A 67 -5.49 6.53 24.47
C HIS A 67 -5.18 5.85 25.79
N ILE A 68 -4.54 4.67 25.76
CA ILE A 68 -3.88 4.16 26.95
C ILE A 68 -2.54 4.88 27.06
N ASN A 69 -2.55 5.97 27.82
CA ASN A 69 -1.34 6.60 28.33
C ASN A 69 -0.86 5.74 29.52
N LEU A 70 -0.03 4.73 29.28
CA LEU A 70 0.65 4.01 30.36
C LEU A 70 1.74 4.92 30.93
N LYS A 71 1.36 5.84 31.83
CA LYS A 71 2.30 6.36 32.81
C LYS A 71 2.43 5.31 33.91
N THR A 72 3.45 4.47 33.80
CA THR A 72 3.87 3.60 34.90
C THR A 72 4.53 4.45 35.97
N SER A 73 3.76 4.87 36.98
CA SER A 73 4.32 5.17 38.29
C SER A 73 4.26 3.88 39.12
N ASN A 74 5.45 3.39 39.47
CA ASN A 74 5.74 2.26 40.38
C ASN A 74 5.57 0.82 39.85
N SER A 75 6.74 0.19 39.67
CA SER A 75 7.09 -1.22 39.86
C SER A 75 5.96 -2.24 40.02
N ASN A 76 5.49 -2.78 38.88
CA ASN A 76 5.39 -4.22 38.60
C ASN A 76 4.69 -4.39 37.23
N SER A 77 5.43 -4.95 36.27
CA SER A 77 5.07 -5.02 34.86
C SER A 77 3.86 -5.93 34.60
N ASN A 78 2.69 -5.33 34.42
CA ASN A 78 1.53 -5.98 33.78
C ASN A 78 1.28 -5.34 32.41
N HIS A 79 1.72 -6.00 31.34
CA HIS A 79 1.48 -5.56 29.97
C HIS A 79 0.04 -5.87 29.54
N THR A 80 -0.84 -4.87 29.57
CA THR A 80 -2.19 -4.96 28.98
C THR A 80 -2.08 -4.94 27.45
N LYS A 81 -2.29 -6.09 26.78
CA LYS A 81 -2.36 -6.16 25.30
C LYS A 81 -3.74 -5.72 24.80
N LEU A 82 -3.81 -4.58 24.12
CA LEU A 82 -4.97 -4.15 23.34
C LEU A 82 -5.08 -5.00 22.06
N ARG A 83 -6.23 -5.67 21.86
CA ARG A 83 -6.51 -6.45 20.65
C ARG A 83 -7.40 -5.62 19.72
N ILE A 84 -6.86 -5.19 18.59
CA ILE A 84 -7.63 -4.49 17.55
C ILE A 84 -8.44 -5.54 16.78
N ASN A 85 -9.77 -5.39 16.75
CA ASN A 85 -10.65 -6.24 15.96
C ASN A 85 -10.63 -5.77 14.50
N CYS A 86 -10.11 -6.60 13.61
CA CYS A 86 -10.01 -6.30 12.18
C CYS A 86 -11.34 -6.63 11.48
N PRO A 87 -11.98 -5.68 10.77
CA PRO A 87 -13.16 -5.97 9.98
C PRO A 87 -12.82 -6.91 8.82
N ARG A 88 -13.75 -7.81 8.47
CA ARG A 88 -13.60 -8.78 7.37
C ARG A 88 -13.39 -8.12 6.00
N ASP A 89 -13.77 -6.85 5.86
CA ASP A 89 -13.71 -6.14 4.58
C ASP A 89 -12.34 -5.49 4.29
N HIS A 90 -11.41 -5.55 5.27
CA HIS A 90 -10.01 -5.11 5.18
C HIS A 90 -9.79 -3.66 4.71
N VAL A 91 -10.73 -2.74 4.94
CA VAL A 91 -10.54 -1.31 4.64
C VAL A 91 -9.62 -0.67 5.68
N ILE A 92 -8.58 0.01 5.22
CA ILE A 92 -7.59 0.69 6.08
C ILE A 92 -7.79 2.20 5.99
N TYR A 93 -7.81 2.88 7.13
CA TYR A 93 -7.86 4.33 7.22
C TYR A 93 -6.48 4.87 7.63
N THR A 94 -6.01 5.94 6.99
CA THR A 94 -4.65 6.47 7.19
C THR A 94 -4.55 7.65 8.14
N ASP A 95 -5.64 8.38 8.40
CA ASP A 95 -5.69 9.52 9.32
C ASP A 95 -6.78 9.34 10.39
N GLU A 96 -6.63 10.02 11.53
CA GLU A 96 -7.67 10.11 12.57
C GLU A 96 -8.84 11.00 12.12
N GLU A 97 -8.58 11.95 11.20
CA GLU A 97 -9.52 12.98 10.77
C GLU A 97 -10.61 12.47 9.81
N THR A 98 -10.31 11.52 8.92
CA THR A 98 -11.29 10.91 7.99
C THR A 98 -12.15 9.87 8.71
N TRP A 99 -11.64 9.26 9.78
CA TRP A 99 -12.45 8.46 10.70
C TRP A 99 -13.45 9.35 11.46
N LEU A 100 -13.01 10.51 11.96
CA LEU A 100 -13.86 11.49 12.65
C LEU A 100 -14.89 12.17 11.72
N LYS A 101 -14.54 12.44 10.46
CA LYS A 101 -15.46 13.02 9.45
C LYS A 101 -16.59 12.06 9.03
N GLY A 102 -16.48 10.78 9.35
CA GLY A 102 -17.53 9.77 9.17
C GLY A 102 -18.53 9.66 10.34
N LEU A 103 -18.32 10.42 11.43
CA LEU A 103 -19.19 10.43 12.60
C LEU A 103 -20.27 11.53 12.49
N PRO A 104 -21.48 11.34 13.06
CA PRO A 104 -22.46 12.41 13.20
C PRO A 104 -21.83 13.58 13.98
N ARG A 105 -21.91 14.80 13.42
CA ARG A 105 -21.33 16.00 14.03
C ARG A 105 -21.94 16.25 15.41
N VAL A 106 -21.13 16.14 16.46
CA VAL A 106 -21.39 16.72 17.76
C VAL A 106 -20.41 17.89 17.91
N ASN A 107 -20.96 19.10 18.00
CA ASN A 107 -20.19 20.31 18.31
C ASN A 107 -19.51 20.14 19.67
N ASP A 108 -18.20 20.42 19.75
CA ASP A 108 -17.64 21.10 20.94
C ASP A 108 -16.17 21.51 20.72
N SER A 109 -15.88 22.74 21.15
CA SER A 109 -14.59 23.45 21.14
C SER A 109 -13.45 22.72 21.83
N HIS A 110 -13.75 21.66 22.58
CA HIS A 110 -12.76 20.83 23.28
C HIS A 110 -11.93 19.93 22.33
N ASN A 111 -12.54 19.45 21.24
CA ASN A 111 -11.84 18.64 20.24
C ASN A 111 -10.80 19.44 19.46
N GLN A 112 -11.03 20.75 19.31
CA GLN A 112 -10.14 21.65 18.59
C GLN A 112 -8.83 21.90 19.36
N ARG A 113 -8.91 22.07 20.70
CA ARG A 113 -7.74 22.18 21.58
C ARG A 113 -6.93 20.88 21.72
N LEU A 114 -7.59 19.72 21.64
CA LEU A 114 -6.90 18.43 21.65
C LEU A 114 -6.12 18.23 20.35
N LEU A 115 -6.71 18.63 19.22
CA LEU A 115 -6.06 18.62 17.90
C LEU A 115 -4.85 19.56 17.86
N GLU A 116 -4.97 20.77 18.42
CA GLU A 116 -3.87 21.75 18.55
C GLU A 116 -2.70 21.19 19.38
N ARG A 117 -2.99 20.59 20.54
CA ARG A 117 -1.95 19.99 21.41
C ARG A 117 -1.26 18.77 20.81
N LEU A 118 -1.97 17.96 20.02
CA LEU A 118 -1.37 16.85 19.27
C LEU A 118 -0.49 17.34 18.11
N THR A 119 -0.83 18.50 17.55
CA THR A 119 -0.05 19.16 16.49
C THR A 119 1.25 19.75 17.06
N GLU A 120 1.20 20.38 18.24
CA GLU A 120 2.36 20.97 18.91
C GLU A 120 3.35 19.93 19.46
N ALA A 121 2.86 18.81 20.01
CA ALA A 121 3.72 17.74 20.54
C ALA A 121 4.51 16.97 19.47
N ASN A 122 4.18 17.14 18.19
CA ASN A 122 4.81 16.46 17.05
C ASN A 122 5.90 17.31 16.35
N ILE A 123 6.16 18.53 16.85
CA ILE A 123 7.07 19.51 16.23
C ILE A 123 8.42 19.59 16.96
N SER A 124 8.51 19.17 18.22
CA SER A 124 9.75 19.23 18.99
C SER A 124 10.57 17.94 18.90
N GLY A 125 11.25 17.77 17.77
CA GLY A 125 12.35 16.82 17.64
C GLY A 125 12.25 15.96 16.39
N THR A 126 12.88 16.42 15.31
CA THR A 126 13.64 15.62 14.34
C THR A 126 13.80 16.41 13.03
N ASN A 127 14.83 16.08 12.25
CA ASN A 127 15.03 16.49 10.85
C ASN A 127 13.78 16.14 10.00
N ALA A 128 12.73 16.95 10.07
CA ALA A 128 11.53 16.83 9.26
C ALA A 128 11.72 17.68 8.01
N VAL A 129 11.52 17.05 6.84
CA VAL A 129 11.62 17.74 5.56
C VAL A 129 10.21 18.17 5.15
N PHE A 130 10.02 19.47 4.95
CA PHE A 130 8.76 20.04 4.49
C PHE A 130 8.93 20.57 3.07
N ARG A 131 7.89 20.42 2.25
CA ARG A 131 7.80 21.03 0.92
C ARG A 131 6.48 21.78 0.81
N SER A 132 6.52 22.98 0.24
CA SER A 132 5.32 23.81 0.09
C SER A 132 5.02 24.06 -1.38
N VAL A 133 3.74 23.93 -1.75
CA VAL A 133 3.21 24.31 -3.08
C VAL A 133 1.95 25.12 -2.87
N GLY A 134 2.00 26.41 -3.21
CA GLY A 134 0.95 27.36 -2.83
C GLY A 134 0.78 27.40 -1.30
N ASN A 135 -0.47 27.25 -0.83
CA ASN A 135 -0.80 27.25 0.60
C ASN A 135 -0.69 25.87 1.28
N LEU A 136 -0.29 24.82 0.54
CA LEU A 136 -0.17 23.48 1.09
C LEU A 136 1.28 23.21 1.52
N THR A 137 1.47 22.93 2.81
CA THR A 137 2.75 22.46 3.37
C THR A 137 2.68 20.96 3.63
N CYS A 138 3.56 20.21 2.98
CA CYS A 138 3.62 18.76 3.02
C CYS A 138 4.86 18.28 3.77
N ARG A 139 4.65 17.55 4.87
CA ARG A 139 5.73 16.82 5.55
C ARG A 139 6.07 15.55 4.78
N GLN A 140 7.34 15.37 4.45
CA GLN A 140 7.84 14.10 3.92
C GLN A 140 7.85 13.04 5.02
N ARG A 141 7.23 11.89 4.75
CA ARG A 141 7.26 10.74 5.65
C ARG A 141 8.65 10.08 5.58
N MET A 142 9.36 10.04 6.70
CA MET A 142 10.68 9.42 6.83
C MET A 142 10.56 7.93 7.20
N PRO A 143 11.61 7.10 7.08
CA PRO A 143 11.55 5.68 7.45
C PRO A 143 11.00 5.41 8.86
N ARG A 144 11.37 6.27 9.83
CA ARG A 144 10.87 6.21 11.21
C ARG A 144 9.37 6.50 11.36
N ASP A 145 8.78 7.19 10.39
CA ASP A 145 7.35 7.53 10.39
C ASP A 145 6.50 6.40 9.79
N LEU A 146 7.13 5.39 9.17
CA LEU A 146 6.43 4.29 8.50
C LEU A 146 6.06 3.18 9.48
N ARG A 147 4.79 2.81 9.47
CA ARG A 147 4.22 1.77 10.35
C ARG A 147 3.77 0.54 9.58
N LEU A 148 3.66 -0.57 10.30
CA LEU A 148 2.94 -1.75 9.82
C LEU A 148 1.43 -1.50 9.91
N THR A 149 0.67 -2.23 9.11
CA THR A 149 -0.78 -2.19 9.18
C THR A 149 -1.24 -2.82 10.50
N PRO A 150 -2.33 -2.33 11.12
CA PRO A 150 -2.82 -2.87 12.39
C PRO A 150 -3.35 -4.30 12.26
N CYS A 151 -3.70 -4.69 11.04
CA CYS A 151 -4.31 -5.96 10.68
C CYS A 151 -3.51 -6.65 9.59
N ASP A 152 -3.56 -7.99 9.58
CA ASP A 152 -3.05 -8.76 8.47
C ASP A 152 -3.89 -8.50 7.22
N LEU A 153 -3.19 -8.32 6.11
CA LEU A 153 -3.71 -8.07 4.77
C LEU A 153 -3.46 -9.29 3.87
N PRO A 154 -4.29 -9.46 2.84
CA PRO A 154 -3.93 -10.32 1.72
C PRO A 154 -2.58 -9.86 1.13
N VAL A 155 -1.63 -10.78 1.03
CA VAL A 155 -0.28 -10.47 0.51
C VAL A 155 -0.42 -9.98 -0.93
N THR A 156 -0.11 -8.71 -1.16
CA THR A 156 -0.26 -8.06 -2.46
C THR A 156 1.11 -7.88 -3.09
N ALA A 157 1.34 -8.49 -4.25
CA ALA A 157 2.56 -8.30 -5.01
C ALA A 157 2.64 -6.87 -5.53
N LEU A 158 3.81 -6.25 -5.46
CA LEU A 158 4.22 -5.23 -6.41
C LEU A 158 5.22 -5.89 -7.36
N ALA A 159 4.73 -6.27 -8.52
CA ALA A 159 5.46 -7.05 -9.49
C ALA A 159 5.89 -6.22 -10.69
N SER A 160 7.13 -6.41 -11.13
CA SER A 160 7.59 -5.91 -12.43
C SER A 160 8.93 -6.56 -12.81
N PRO A 161 9.33 -6.51 -14.09
CA PRO A 161 10.73 -6.68 -14.45
C PRO A 161 11.65 -5.71 -13.69
N PHE A 162 12.96 -5.95 -13.70
CA PHE A 162 13.91 -5.01 -13.10
C PHE A 162 13.76 -3.63 -13.76
N ARG A 163 13.89 -2.57 -12.94
CA ARG A 163 13.94 -1.16 -13.38
C ARG A 163 12.67 -0.60 -14.06
N CYS A 164 11.50 -1.15 -13.74
CA CYS A 164 10.21 -0.56 -14.18
C CYS A 164 9.65 0.51 -13.25
N GLY A 165 10.31 0.82 -12.12
CA GLY A 165 9.88 1.89 -11.20
C GLY A 165 9.32 1.42 -9.85
N ASN A 166 9.49 0.15 -9.46
CA ASN A 166 8.98 -0.38 -8.18
C ASN A 166 9.38 0.46 -6.98
N THR A 167 10.66 0.84 -6.88
CA THR A 167 11.17 1.63 -5.74
C THR A 167 10.46 2.97 -5.64
N TRP A 168 10.21 3.63 -6.77
CA TRP A 168 9.48 4.89 -6.81
C TRP A 168 8.01 4.73 -6.43
N LEU A 169 7.32 3.72 -6.97
CA LEU A 169 5.92 3.46 -6.63
C LEU A 169 5.74 3.11 -5.14
N ARG A 170 6.65 2.34 -4.57
CA ARG A 170 6.66 2.06 -3.12
C ARG A 170 6.83 3.34 -2.30
N HIS A 171 7.75 4.21 -2.72
CA HIS A 171 7.92 5.52 -2.09
C HIS A 171 6.63 6.34 -2.14
N LEU A 172 5.97 6.45 -3.29
CA LEU A 172 4.69 7.16 -3.42
C LEU A 172 3.61 6.59 -2.49
N VAL A 173 3.47 5.27 -2.41
CA VAL A 173 2.49 4.60 -1.52
C VAL A 173 2.83 4.88 -0.04
N GLN A 174 4.10 4.82 0.34
CA GLN A 174 4.55 5.15 1.70
C GLN A 174 4.28 6.63 2.02
N GLN A 175 4.56 7.53 1.07
CA GLN A 175 4.30 8.95 1.21
C GLN A 175 2.81 9.28 1.25
N ALA A 176 1.92 8.49 0.65
CA ALA A 176 0.48 8.73 0.72
C ALA A 176 -0.15 8.16 1.99
N THR A 177 0.35 7.02 2.49
CA THR A 177 -0.38 6.23 3.49
C THR A 177 0.25 6.21 4.88
N GLY A 178 1.56 6.45 4.97
CA GLY A 178 2.34 6.21 6.19
C GLY A 178 2.53 4.72 6.52
N TYR A 179 2.05 3.79 5.68
CA TYR A 179 2.28 2.37 5.86
C TYR A 179 3.47 1.88 5.03
N GLY A 180 4.24 0.98 5.61
CA GLY A 180 5.43 0.40 4.98
C GLY A 180 5.13 -0.57 3.84
N THR A 181 6.14 -0.76 3.00
CA THR A 181 6.19 -1.79 1.96
C THR A 181 7.36 -2.73 2.21
N SER A 182 7.23 -4.00 1.84
CA SER A 182 8.28 -5.02 2.00
C SER A 182 8.72 -5.60 0.65
N SER A 183 9.62 -6.58 0.69
CA SER A 183 10.20 -7.26 -0.46
C SER A 183 10.32 -8.75 -0.18
N ILE A 184 10.34 -9.58 -1.22
CA ILE A 184 10.74 -10.99 -1.07
C ILE A 184 12.28 -11.13 -0.96
N TYR A 185 12.98 -10.07 -1.35
CA TYR A 185 14.44 -9.93 -1.32
C TYR A 185 14.87 -9.18 -0.05
N CYS A 186 16.18 -9.07 0.17
CA CYS A 186 16.74 -8.22 1.22
C CYS A 186 17.83 -7.34 0.62
N ASP A 187 17.53 -6.06 0.46
CA ASP A 187 18.45 -5.03 -0.02
C ASP A 187 18.77 -4.08 1.15
N GLN A 188 19.99 -4.17 1.68
CA GLN A 188 20.40 -3.38 2.85
C GLN A 188 20.52 -1.89 2.54
N GLU A 189 20.81 -1.52 1.30
CA GLU A 189 20.89 -0.14 0.87
C GLU A 189 19.48 0.48 0.85
N LEU A 190 18.49 -0.23 0.32
CA LEU A 190 17.10 0.21 0.39
C LEU A 190 16.57 0.25 1.82
N LYS A 191 16.94 -0.74 2.66
CA LYS A 191 16.54 -0.78 4.07
C LYS A 191 16.98 0.47 4.83
N THR A 192 18.23 0.89 4.63
CA THR A 192 18.82 2.05 5.32
C THR A 192 18.33 3.39 4.79
N LYS A 193 17.93 3.46 3.50
CA LYS A 193 17.57 4.73 2.85
C LYS A 193 16.08 5.09 2.89
N GLY A 194 15.18 4.12 2.94
CA GLY A 194 13.75 4.43 2.69
C GLY A 194 12.74 3.33 3.00
N PHE A 195 13.19 2.08 3.15
CA PHE A 195 12.33 0.91 3.18
C PHE A 195 12.60 0.06 4.43
N PRO A 196 12.16 0.50 5.62
CA PRO A 196 12.52 -0.16 6.89
C PRO A 196 12.10 -1.64 6.95
N PHE A 197 11.11 -2.05 6.14
CA PHE A 197 10.61 -3.42 6.05
C PHE A 197 11.14 -4.22 4.85
N GLU A 198 12.19 -3.75 4.15
CA GLU A 198 12.74 -4.42 2.96
C GLU A 198 13.10 -5.88 3.23
N CYS A 199 13.75 -6.17 4.36
CA CYS A 199 14.22 -7.51 4.72
C CYS A 199 13.27 -8.28 5.65
N GLU A 200 12.06 -7.77 5.92
CA GLU A 200 11.17 -8.28 6.97
C GLU A 200 10.14 -9.27 6.42
N ARG A 201 10.60 -10.48 6.04
CA ARG A 201 9.73 -11.52 5.42
C ARG A 201 8.52 -11.92 6.27
N SER A 202 8.66 -11.92 7.60
CA SER A 202 7.57 -12.24 8.53
C SER A 202 6.46 -11.18 8.55
N GLN A 203 6.74 -9.97 8.05
CA GLN A 203 5.82 -8.83 8.08
C GLN A 203 5.11 -8.59 6.75
N GLN A 204 5.24 -9.48 5.76
CA GLN A 204 4.63 -9.31 4.43
C GLN A 204 3.10 -9.14 4.47
N LYS A 205 2.43 -9.79 5.42
CA LYS A 205 0.99 -9.62 5.67
C LYS A 205 0.64 -8.29 6.35
N LYS A 206 1.62 -7.56 6.86
CA LYS A 206 1.41 -6.28 7.56
C LYS A 206 1.96 -5.07 6.79
N THR A 207 2.33 -5.28 5.53
CA THR A 207 2.76 -4.22 4.61
C THR A 207 1.79 -4.13 3.43
N LEU A 208 1.65 -2.94 2.85
CA LEU A 208 0.69 -2.73 1.75
C LEU A 208 1.06 -3.46 0.46
N LEU A 209 2.36 -3.54 0.18
CA LEU A 209 2.91 -4.13 -1.05
C LEU A 209 4.17 -4.93 -0.72
N VAL A 210 4.34 -6.03 -1.45
CA VAL A 210 5.54 -6.89 -1.39
C VAL A 210 6.20 -6.91 -2.77
N LYS A 211 7.37 -6.28 -2.88
CA LYS A 211 8.15 -6.21 -4.12
C LYS A 211 8.58 -7.61 -4.58
N THR A 212 8.40 -7.90 -5.86
CA THR A 212 8.90 -9.11 -6.53
C THR A 212 9.32 -8.84 -7.98
N HIS A 213 10.32 -9.58 -8.47
CA HIS A 213 10.69 -9.63 -9.89
C HIS A 213 10.38 -10.98 -10.54
N GLN A 214 9.70 -11.85 -9.79
CA GLN A 214 9.31 -13.17 -10.23
C GLN A 214 8.14 -13.08 -11.24
N PRO A 215 8.09 -13.98 -12.24
CA PRO A 215 9.12 -14.98 -12.57
C PRO A 215 10.42 -14.35 -13.09
N GLU A 216 11.55 -14.84 -12.60
CA GLU A 216 12.86 -14.48 -13.16
C GLU A 216 13.13 -15.27 -14.45
N PRO A 217 14.07 -14.84 -15.31
CA PRO A 217 14.36 -15.56 -16.55
C PRO A 217 14.69 -17.05 -16.34
N SER A 218 15.27 -17.40 -15.20
CA SER A 218 15.55 -18.79 -14.80
C SER A 218 14.29 -19.60 -14.50
N ASP A 219 13.22 -18.97 -14.04
CA ASP A 219 11.93 -19.63 -13.76
C ASP A 219 11.18 -20.01 -15.05
N LEU A 220 11.62 -19.50 -16.21
CA LEU A 220 11.00 -19.76 -17.51
C LEU A 220 11.45 -21.06 -18.17
N ASN A 221 12.41 -21.78 -17.59
CA ASN A 221 12.84 -23.08 -18.08
C ASN A 221 11.96 -24.22 -17.53
N GLU A 222 12.13 -25.44 -18.03
CA GLU A 222 11.30 -26.60 -17.65
C GLU A 222 11.38 -26.88 -16.13
N ALA A 223 12.55 -26.70 -15.52
CA ALA A 223 12.76 -26.85 -14.08
C ALA A 223 12.04 -25.77 -13.25
N GLY A 224 11.79 -24.59 -13.82
CA GLY A 224 11.11 -23.46 -13.19
C GLY A 224 9.59 -23.61 -13.09
N LYS A 225 8.96 -24.57 -13.80
CA LYS A 225 7.50 -24.75 -13.77
C LYS A 225 6.92 -25.00 -12.37
N VAL A 226 7.66 -25.70 -11.50
CA VAL A 226 7.25 -25.91 -10.09
C VAL A 226 7.28 -24.60 -9.31
N SER A 227 8.29 -23.74 -9.55
CA SER A 227 8.40 -22.39 -8.98
C SER A 227 7.18 -21.53 -9.34
N MET A 228 6.69 -21.64 -10.57
CA MET A 228 5.52 -20.90 -11.07
C MET A 228 4.23 -21.24 -10.30
N VAL A 229 4.00 -22.51 -9.96
CA VAL A 229 2.83 -22.93 -9.16
C VAL A 229 2.88 -22.32 -7.76
N GLN A 230 4.06 -22.29 -7.14
CA GLN A 230 4.24 -21.67 -5.82
C GLN A 230 4.06 -20.16 -5.88
N LEU A 231 4.58 -19.51 -6.93
CA LEU A 231 4.43 -18.08 -7.16
C LEU A 231 2.95 -17.67 -7.24
N LYS A 232 2.13 -18.43 -7.98
CA LYS A 232 0.67 -18.19 -8.08
C LYS A 232 -0.04 -18.28 -6.73
N ARG A 233 0.43 -19.12 -5.80
CA ARG A 233 -0.16 -19.30 -4.46
C ARG A 233 0.35 -18.30 -3.43
N ARG A 234 1.48 -17.65 -3.69
CA ARG A 234 2.11 -16.72 -2.74
C ARG A 234 1.33 -15.42 -2.56
N PHE A 235 0.73 -14.92 -3.63
CA PHE A 235 0.10 -13.60 -3.66
C PHE A 235 -1.40 -13.71 -3.87
N ALA A 236 -2.16 -12.94 -3.09
CA ALA A 236 -3.61 -12.88 -3.21
C ALA A 236 -4.07 -11.85 -4.25
N LYS A 237 -3.28 -10.79 -4.44
CA LYS A 237 -3.51 -9.68 -5.38
C LYS A 237 -2.18 -9.24 -5.98
N ALA A 238 -2.23 -8.54 -7.11
CA ALA A 238 -1.05 -7.94 -7.72
C ALA A 238 -1.28 -6.50 -8.16
N VAL A 239 -0.31 -5.63 -7.87
CA VAL A 239 -0.08 -4.39 -8.60
C VAL A 239 1.06 -4.71 -9.58
N TYR A 240 0.79 -4.59 -10.88
CA TYR A 240 1.76 -4.96 -11.91
C TYR A 240 2.22 -3.73 -12.69
N LEU A 241 3.50 -3.38 -12.57
CA LEU A 241 4.08 -2.18 -13.15
C LEU A 241 4.73 -2.49 -14.51
N ILE A 242 4.23 -1.80 -15.53
CA ILE A 242 4.53 -2.01 -16.94
C ILE A 242 5.33 -0.82 -17.47
N ARG A 243 6.42 -1.09 -18.19
CA ARG A 243 7.25 -0.06 -18.81
C ARG A 243 7.31 -0.27 -20.32
N ASN A 244 7.47 0.83 -21.06
CA ASN A 244 7.77 0.81 -22.49
C ASN A 244 8.93 -0.17 -22.76
N PRO A 245 8.79 -1.13 -23.70
CA PRO A 245 9.79 -2.17 -23.92
C PRO A 245 11.14 -1.62 -24.41
N TYR A 246 11.18 -0.53 -25.18
CA TYR A 246 12.44 0.12 -25.56
C TYR A 246 13.18 0.64 -24.33
N GLU A 247 12.48 1.42 -23.51
CA GLU A 247 13.05 1.95 -22.28
C GLU A 247 13.45 0.87 -21.29
N PHE A 248 12.66 -0.21 -21.21
CA PHE A 248 12.95 -1.36 -20.37
C PHE A 248 14.29 -2.00 -20.77
N ILE A 249 14.52 -2.25 -22.07
CA ILE A 249 15.77 -2.86 -22.55
C ILE A 249 16.98 -1.93 -22.28
N VAL A 250 16.82 -0.62 -22.53
CA VAL A 250 17.86 0.39 -22.24
C VAL A 250 18.13 0.50 -20.74
N ALA A 251 17.10 0.44 -19.90
CA ALA A 251 17.25 0.45 -18.45
C ALA A 251 18.03 -0.78 -17.96
N ASN A 252 17.81 -1.94 -18.59
CA ASN A 252 18.39 -3.23 -18.18
C ASN A 252 19.77 -3.54 -18.76
N HIS A 253 20.45 -2.55 -19.33
CA HIS A 253 21.87 -2.69 -19.69
C HIS A 253 22.79 -2.79 -18.46
N HIS A 254 22.33 -2.35 -17.29
CA HIS A 254 23.16 -1.75 -16.26
C HIS A 254 23.75 -2.73 -15.21
N ARG A 255 24.84 -2.32 -14.52
CA ARG A 255 25.58 -3.10 -13.49
C ARG A 255 25.12 -2.87 -12.03
N PHE A 256 24.53 -1.72 -11.66
CA PHE A 256 24.12 -1.35 -10.27
C PHE A 256 22.73 -0.73 -10.12
N HIS A 257 21.99 -0.98 -9.03
CA HIS A 257 20.54 -0.74 -8.95
C HIS A 257 20.06 0.72 -9.18
N LEU A 258 20.86 1.73 -8.85
CA LEU A 258 20.40 3.13 -8.80
C LEU A 258 20.85 4.01 -9.97
N ASP A 259 21.95 3.69 -10.63
CA ASP A 259 22.57 4.60 -11.60
C ASP A 259 22.03 4.45 -13.04
N ASN A 260 22.21 5.53 -13.81
CA ASN A 260 22.04 5.53 -15.26
C ASN A 260 23.33 5.00 -15.91
N VAL A 261 23.18 4.19 -16.96
CA VAL A 261 24.35 3.73 -17.72
C VAL A 261 24.91 4.93 -18.48
N PRO A 262 26.23 5.17 -18.41
CA PRO A 262 26.90 6.10 -19.30
C PRO A 262 26.60 5.81 -20.78
N GLU A 263 26.55 6.86 -21.59
CA GLU A 263 26.12 6.80 -22.99
C GLU A 263 27.02 5.92 -23.87
N ASP A 264 28.34 5.99 -23.64
CA ASP A 264 29.37 5.20 -24.33
C ASP A 264 29.15 3.68 -24.22
N GLN A 265 28.48 3.22 -23.16
CA GLN A 265 28.19 1.80 -22.96
C GLN A 265 27.19 1.25 -23.98
N PHE A 266 26.39 2.12 -24.61
CA PHE A 266 25.49 1.75 -25.70
C PHE A 266 26.16 1.77 -27.08
N LEU A 267 27.40 2.26 -27.14
CA LEU A 267 28.16 2.44 -28.37
C LEU A 267 29.33 1.45 -28.46
N GLY A 268 29.91 1.32 -29.66
CA GLY A 268 31.07 0.46 -29.91
C GLY A 268 30.89 -1.00 -29.45
N GLN A 269 31.96 -1.59 -28.93
CA GLN A 269 31.99 -3.00 -28.51
C GLN A 269 31.14 -3.28 -27.27
N ALA A 270 31.03 -2.33 -26.34
CA ALA A 270 30.16 -2.43 -25.17
C ALA A 270 28.68 -2.50 -25.60
N GLY A 271 28.29 -1.62 -26.52
CA GLY A 271 26.97 -1.60 -27.13
C GLY A 271 26.65 -2.90 -27.87
N SER A 272 27.60 -3.49 -28.60
CA SER A 272 27.38 -4.78 -29.27
C SER A 272 27.13 -5.92 -28.29
N ARG A 273 27.86 -5.97 -27.16
CA ARG A 273 27.61 -6.96 -26.10
C ARG A 273 26.26 -6.78 -25.42
N TRP A 274 25.79 -5.54 -25.31
CA TRP A 274 24.45 -5.24 -24.82
C TRP A 274 23.36 -5.65 -25.82
N ARG A 275 23.54 -5.32 -27.10
CA ARG A 275 22.61 -5.70 -28.19
C ARG A 275 22.37 -7.21 -28.25
N ALA A 276 23.40 -8.01 -27.99
CA ALA A 276 23.26 -9.48 -27.89
C ALA A 276 22.27 -9.95 -26.81
N LYS A 277 21.95 -9.11 -25.80
CA LYS A 277 20.98 -9.41 -24.74
C LYS A 277 19.56 -8.94 -25.06
N HIS A 278 19.35 -8.17 -26.14
CA HIS A 278 18.04 -7.64 -26.50
C HIS A 278 16.95 -8.73 -26.60
N PRO A 279 17.18 -9.87 -27.28
CA PRO A 279 16.15 -10.88 -27.43
C PRO A 279 15.74 -11.51 -26.10
N SER A 280 16.69 -11.77 -25.20
CA SER A 280 16.39 -12.37 -23.89
C SER A 280 15.68 -11.40 -22.96
N LEU A 281 16.06 -10.11 -23.00
CA LEU A 281 15.36 -9.06 -22.26
C LEU A 281 13.92 -8.91 -22.74
N LEU A 282 13.70 -8.81 -24.07
CA LEU A 282 12.34 -8.73 -24.62
C LEU A 282 11.51 -9.96 -24.26
N LYS A 283 12.08 -11.16 -24.38
CA LYS A 283 11.41 -12.41 -23.98
C LYS A 283 11.00 -12.41 -22.52
N TRP A 284 11.87 -11.92 -21.63
CA TRP A 284 11.53 -11.80 -20.20
C TRP A 284 10.43 -10.76 -19.95
N TRP A 285 10.48 -9.62 -20.64
CA TRP A 285 9.42 -8.61 -20.57
C TRP A 285 8.07 -9.19 -21.01
N GLN A 286 8.04 -9.91 -22.15
CA GLN A 286 6.84 -10.60 -22.64
C GLN A 286 6.31 -11.62 -21.61
N ALA A 287 7.20 -12.46 -21.07
CA ALA A 287 6.83 -13.48 -20.08
C ALA A 287 6.28 -12.88 -18.79
N MET A 288 6.84 -11.77 -18.31
CA MET A 288 6.33 -11.06 -17.13
C MET A 288 4.93 -10.50 -17.38
N ASN A 289 4.71 -9.90 -18.55
CA ASN A 289 3.39 -9.38 -18.93
C ASN A 289 2.36 -10.50 -19.04
N GLN A 290 2.72 -11.60 -19.72
CA GLN A 290 1.87 -12.78 -19.83
C GLN A 290 1.51 -13.33 -18.45
N PHE A 291 2.49 -13.55 -17.58
CA PHE A 291 2.23 -14.14 -16.29
C PHE A 291 1.33 -13.27 -15.41
N TRP A 292 1.68 -11.99 -15.23
CA TRP A 292 0.96 -11.14 -14.27
C TRP A 292 -0.38 -10.63 -14.77
N LEU A 293 -0.56 -10.46 -16.08
CA LEU A 293 -1.82 -9.96 -16.64
C LEU A 293 -2.77 -11.08 -17.05
N HIS A 294 -2.26 -12.26 -17.43
CA HIS A 294 -3.08 -13.37 -17.91
C HIS A 294 -3.07 -14.57 -16.96
N ASP A 295 -1.90 -15.09 -16.59
CA ASP A 295 -1.81 -16.40 -15.92
C ASP A 295 -2.03 -16.35 -14.40
N PHE A 296 -1.85 -15.17 -13.78
CA PHE A 296 -2.14 -14.93 -12.38
C PHE A 296 -3.65 -14.86 -12.16
N SER A 297 -4.16 -15.72 -11.27
CA SER A 297 -5.60 -15.89 -11.05
C SER A 297 -6.19 -14.84 -10.11
N GLY A 298 -5.36 -14.12 -9.35
CA GLY A 298 -5.83 -13.10 -8.42
C GLY A 298 -6.16 -11.77 -9.11
N PRO A 299 -6.82 -10.83 -8.41
CA PRO A 299 -7.04 -9.48 -8.93
C PRO A 299 -5.74 -8.76 -9.23
N VAL A 300 -5.70 -8.05 -10.36
CA VAL A 300 -4.53 -7.31 -10.83
C VAL A 300 -4.91 -5.85 -11.09
N PHE A 301 -4.07 -4.94 -10.60
CA PHE A 301 -4.10 -3.52 -10.95
C PHE A 301 -2.85 -3.20 -11.81
N PRO A 302 -3.00 -3.08 -13.14
CA PRO A 302 -1.89 -2.68 -14.00
C PRO A 302 -1.56 -1.20 -13.79
N VAL A 303 -0.27 -0.89 -13.71
CA VAL A 303 0.26 0.48 -13.65
C VAL A 303 1.15 0.67 -14.85
N VAL A 304 0.80 1.56 -15.76
CA VAL A 304 1.68 1.94 -16.87
C VAL A 304 2.63 3.04 -16.38
N TYR A 305 3.93 2.83 -16.51
CA TYR A 305 4.94 3.74 -15.96
C TYR A 305 4.83 5.17 -16.50
N SER A 306 4.50 5.36 -17.79
CA SER A 306 4.30 6.70 -18.35
C SER A 306 3.06 7.39 -17.78
N ASN A 307 1.97 6.67 -17.54
CA ASN A 307 0.83 7.21 -16.79
C ASN A 307 1.23 7.57 -15.36
N LEU A 308 2.06 6.75 -14.69
CA LEU A 308 2.53 7.06 -13.34
C LEU A 308 3.39 8.34 -13.32
N LEU A 309 4.18 8.59 -14.37
CA LEU A 309 4.94 9.82 -14.56
C LEU A 309 4.04 11.05 -14.79
N HIS A 310 3.11 10.95 -15.73
CA HIS A 310 2.36 12.11 -16.21
C HIS A 310 1.03 12.35 -15.51
N LYS A 311 0.49 11.33 -14.84
CA LYS A 311 -0.82 11.31 -14.18
C LYS A 311 -0.72 10.69 -12.78
N THR A 312 0.38 10.98 -12.06
CA THR A 312 0.73 10.37 -10.77
C THR A 312 -0.41 10.37 -9.77
N GLU A 313 -1.11 11.50 -9.59
CA GLU A 313 -2.23 11.60 -8.65
C GLU A 313 -3.36 10.60 -8.98
N THR A 314 -3.73 10.51 -10.25
CA THR A 314 -4.80 9.62 -10.73
C THR A 314 -4.43 8.15 -10.57
N GLU A 315 -3.22 7.78 -10.99
CA GLU A 315 -2.72 6.41 -10.86
C GLU A 315 -2.62 5.99 -9.38
N LEU A 316 -2.11 6.88 -8.52
CA LEU A 316 -1.98 6.62 -7.09
C LEU A 316 -3.36 6.48 -6.41
N ARG A 317 -4.36 7.27 -6.82
CA ARG A 317 -5.75 7.13 -6.34
C ARG A 317 -6.32 5.75 -6.68
N GLY A 318 -6.25 5.36 -7.95
CA GLY A 318 -6.79 4.07 -8.40
C GLY A 318 -6.09 2.88 -7.73
N LEU A 319 -4.77 2.96 -7.55
CA LEU A 319 -4.01 1.96 -6.83
C LEU A 319 -4.44 1.84 -5.36
N LEU A 320 -4.60 2.96 -4.65
CA LEU A 320 -4.98 2.94 -3.23
C LEU A 320 -6.43 2.46 -3.03
N GLU A 321 -7.32 2.76 -3.97
CA GLU A 321 -8.66 2.17 -4.02
C GLU A 321 -8.61 0.65 -4.21
N PHE A 322 -7.80 0.16 -5.14
CA PHE A 322 -7.57 -1.29 -5.33
C PHE A 322 -6.99 -1.97 -4.09
N LEU A 323 -6.10 -1.27 -3.36
CA LEU A 323 -5.56 -1.73 -2.08
C LEU A 323 -6.57 -1.63 -0.92
N ARG A 324 -7.71 -0.95 -1.12
CA ARG A 324 -8.72 -0.63 -0.09
C ARG A 324 -8.15 0.21 1.06
N VAL A 325 -7.29 1.16 0.71
CA VAL A 325 -6.69 2.12 1.64
C VAL A 325 -7.32 3.48 1.40
N ASN A 326 -8.06 3.97 2.40
CA ASN A 326 -8.66 5.29 2.36
C ASN A 326 -7.65 6.33 2.85
N VAL A 327 -7.34 7.28 1.97
CA VAL A 327 -6.39 8.37 2.17
C VAL A 327 -7.05 9.70 1.84
N SER A 328 -6.69 10.74 2.59
CA SER A 328 -7.18 12.09 2.32
C SER A 328 -6.69 12.59 0.95
N LYS A 329 -7.45 13.51 0.34
CA LYS A 329 -6.99 14.18 -0.90
C LYS A 329 -5.69 14.94 -0.67
N THR A 330 -5.49 15.47 0.53
CA THR A 330 -4.29 16.19 0.95
C THR A 330 -3.08 15.27 1.00
N ASP A 331 -3.20 14.07 1.56
CA ASP A 331 -2.13 13.09 1.63
C ASP A 331 -1.65 12.66 0.24
N ILE A 332 -2.58 12.44 -0.69
CA ILE A 332 -2.24 12.09 -2.07
C ILE A 332 -1.46 13.24 -2.73
N ARG A 333 -1.93 14.48 -2.57
CA ARG A 333 -1.21 15.66 -3.10
C ARG A 333 0.19 15.79 -2.49
N CYS A 334 0.31 15.56 -1.18
CA CYS A 334 1.61 15.55 -0.52
C CYS A 334 2.52 14.43 -1.01
N ALA A 335 1.98 13.26 -1.32
CA ALA A 335 2.76 12.17 -1.92
C ALA A 335 3.31 12.55 -3.30
N VAL A 336 2.52 13.26 -4.12
CA VAL A 336 2.97 13.79 -5.42
C VAL A 336 4.07 14.84 -5.24
N ILE A 337 3.89 15.81 -4.33
CA ILE A 337 4.89 16.85 -4.03
C ILE A 337 6.21 16.25 -3.50
N ASN A 338 6.12 15.20 -2.69
CA ASN A 338 7.26 14.46 -2.16
C ASN A 338 7.74 13.36 -3.11
N GLY A 339 7.19 13.28 -4.32
CA GLY A 339 7.31 12.14 -5.22
C GLY A 339 8.73 11.89 -5.72
N GLU A 340 9.51 12.94 -6.01
CA GLU A 340 10.89 12.80 -6.52
C GLU A 340 11.78 11.98 -5.57
N GLY A 341 11.81 12.35 -4.27
CA GLY A 341 12.62 11.67 -3.26
C GLY A 341 14.05 11.34 -3.71
N ASN A 342 14.62 10.24 -3.19
CA ASN A 342 15.89 9.66 -3.64
C ASN A 342 15.67 8.43 -4.53
N PHE A 343 14.43 8.17 -4.92
CA PHE A 343 13.99 6.89 -5.50
C PHE A 343 13.37 7.04 -6.88
N HIS A 344 13.13 8.28 -7.34
CA HIS A 344 12.79 8.58 -8.71
C HIS A 344 14.07 8.83 -9.51
N ARG A 345 14.29 8.02 -10.54
CA ARG A 345 15.50 8.15 -11.36
C ARG A 345 15.36 9.32 -12.31
N GLN A 346 16.37 10.18 -12.33
CA GLN A 346 16.42 11.30 -13.26
C GLN A 346 16.50 10.80 -14.72
N PRO A 347 15.84 11.49 -15.66
CA PRO A 347 15.92 11.18 -17.08
C PRO A 347 17.36 11.17 -17.58
N ARG A 348 17.66 10.30 -18.54
CA ARG A 348 18.98 10.29 -19.19
C ARG A 348 19.11 11.51 -20.09
N LYS A 349 20.30 12.13 -20.05
CA LYS A 349 20.69 13.16 -21.00
C LYS A 349 21.58 12.51 -22.04
N TRP A 350 21.05 12.35 -23.25
CA TRP A 350 21.81 11.85 -24.40
C TRP A 350 22.55 13.01 -25.07
N THR A 351 23.79 12.78 -25.50
CA THR A 351 24.61 13.76 -26.23
C THR A 351 24.88 13.33 -27.65
N GLN A 352 25.04 12.03 -27.91
CA GLN A 352 25.33 11.45 -29.22
C GLN A 352 24.10 10.74 -29.81
N ILE A 353 23.31 10.07 -28.97
CA ILE A 353 22.11 9.34 -29.38
C ILE A 353 20.92 10.31 -29.47
N ARG A 354 20.37 10.50 -30.67
CA ARG A 354 19.26 11.44 -30.90
C ARG A 354 17.90 10.82 -30.64
N SER A 355 17.79 9.50 -30.76
CA SER A 355 16.56 8.76 -30.52
C SER A 355 16.87 7.39 -29.95
N ILE A 356 16.04 6.94 -29.01
CA ILE A 356 16.13 5.60 -28.41
C ILE A 356 16.07 4.50 -29.48
N LEU A 357 15.37 4.72 -30.59
CA LEU A 357 15.23 3.76 -31.67
C LEU A 357 16.57 3.46 -32.37
N GLN A 358 17.50 4.41 -32.38
CA GLN A 358 18.84 4.24 -32.96
C GLN A 358 19.67 3.16 -32.25
N LEU A 359 19.27 2.78 -31.04
CA LEU A 359 19.93 1.74 -30.26
C LEU A 359 19.55 0.31 -30.68
N PHE A 360 18.55 0.17 -31.54
CA PHE A 360 17.97 -1.10 -31.93
C PHE A 360 18.05 -1.27 -33.45
N ASP A 361 18.46 -2.45 -33.91
CA ASP A 361 18.36 -2.77 -35.33
C ASP A 361 16.89 -2.91 -35.76
N VAL A 362 16.64 -2.84 -37.07
CA VAL A 362 15.29 -2.87 -37.63
C VAL A 362 14.51 -4.14 -37.24
N PRO A 363 15.09 -5.36 -37.30
CA PRO A 363 14.39 -6.56 -36.84
C PRO A 363 13.98 -6.50 -35.36
N MET A 364 14.85 -5.98 -34.49
CA MET A 364 14.54 -5.84 -33.08
C MET A 364 13.45 -4.79 -32.85
N GLN A 365 13.47 -3.67 -33.57
CA GLN A 365 12.39 -2.66 -33.51
C GLN A 365 11.04 -3.27 -33.90
N GLN A 366 10.98 -4.06 -34.97
CA GLN A 366 9.76 -4.74 -35.41
C GLN A 366 9.24 -5.71 -34.33
N ASN A 367 10.12 -6.47 -33.69
CA ASN A 367 9.75 -7.41 -32.64
C ASN A 367 9.24 -6.68 -31.38
N ILE A 368 9.91 -5.60 -30.98
CA ILE A 368 9.49 -4.74 -29.88
C ILE A 368 8.10 -4.14 -30.15
N ASN A 369 7.90 -3.56 -31.34
CA ASN A 369 6.64 -2.93 -31.73
C ASN A 369 5.49 -3.94 -31.74
N SER A 370 5.71 -5.13 -32.29
CA SER A 370 4.71 -6.20 -32.30
C SER A 370 4.31 -6.62 -30.89
N SER A 371 5.31 -6.82 -30.01
CA SER A 371 5.11 -7.16 -28.59
C SER A 371 4.34 -6.07 -27.83
N PHE A 372 4.63 -4.80 -28.12
CA PHE A 372 3.91 -3.68 -27.54
C PHE A 372 2.46 -3.66 -27.99
N LEU A 373 2.19 -3.83 -29.30
CA LEU A 373 0.83 -3.78 -29.84
C LEU A 373 -0.04 -4.90 -29.26
N GLU A 374 0.54 -6.09 -29.06
CA GLU A 374 -0.14 -7.19 -28.39
C GLU A 374 -0.54 -6.83 -26.95
N LEU A 375 0.42 -6.33 -26.16
CA LEU A 375 0.14 -5.91 -24.80
C LEU A 375 -0.86 -4.73 -24.74
N LYS A 376 -0.71 -3.75 -25.62
CA LYS A 376 -1.62 -2.59 -25.72
C LYS A 376 -3.06 -3.06 -25.91
N ARG A 377 -3.29 -4.00 -26.83
CA ARG A 377 -4.61 -4.57 -27.08
C ARG A 377 -5.17 -5.24 -25.84
N HIS A 378 -4.38 -6.07 -25.17
CA HIS A 378 -4.77 -6.74 -23.93
C HIS A 378 -5.14 -5.75 -22.82
N LEU A 379 -4.33 -4.69 -22.64
CA LEU A 379 -4.59 -3.63 -21.67
C LEU A 379 -5.87 -2.87 -21.97
N LYS A 380 -6.15 -2.60 -23.25
CA LYS A 380 -7.38 -1.93 -23.67
C LYS A 380 -8.61 -2.80 -23.43
N GLU A 381 -8.57 -4.06 -23.84
CA GLU A 381 -9.70 -4.99 -23.76
C GLU A 381 -10.04 -5.37 -22.32
N LYS A 382 -9.04 -5.73 -21.52
CA LYS A 382 -9.26 -6.27 -20.16
C LYS A 382 -9.32 -5.20 -19.08
N TYR A 383 -8.57 -4.11 -19.24
CA TYR A 383 -8.40 -3.09 -18.20
C TYR A 383 -8.85 -1.70 -18.62
N ASN A 384 -9.34 -1.52 -19.85
CA ASN A 384 -9.71 -0.24 -20.44
C ASN A 384 -8.59 0.82 -20.34
N ILE A 385 -7.32 0.39 -20.43
CA ILE A 385 -6.16 1.28 -20.46
C ILE A 385 -5.78 1.51 -21.92
N ASP A 386 -5.92 2.75 -22.40
CA ASP A 386 -5.37 3.13 -23.70
C ASP A 386 -3.93 3.61 -23.54
N TRP A 387 -3.00 2.80 -24.04
CA TRP A 387 -1.57 3.07 -23.93
C TRP A 387 -1.00 3.49 -25.28
N HIS A 388 -0.34 4.64 -25.31
CA HIS A 388 0.40 5.12 -26.47
C HIS A 388 1.89 4.88 -26.27
N MET A 389 2.57 4.41 -27.32
CA MET A 389 4.02 4.32 -27.31
C MET A 389 4.55 5.75 -27.47
N GLU A 390 5.02 6.32 -26.38
CA GLU A 390 5.70 7.63 -26.33
C GLU A 390 7.10 7.57 -26.95
#